data_AF-P69772-F1
#
_entry.id   AF-P69772-F1
#
_cell.length_a   1.000
_cell.length_b   1.000
_cell.length_c   1.000
_cell.angle_alpha   90.00
_cell.angle_beta   90.00
_cell.angle_gamma   90.00
#
_symmetry.space_group_name_H-M   'P 1'
#
loop_
_entity.id
_entity.type
_entity.pdbx_description
1 polymer ?
#
loop_
_entity_poly.entity_id
_entity_poly.type
_entity_poly.pdbx_seq_one_letter_code
_entity_poly.pdbx_strand_id
1 'polypeptide(L)'
;MKLIVGMTGATGAPLGVALLQALREMPNVETHLVMSKWAKTTIELETPYSARDVAALADFSHNPADQAATISSGSFRTDGMIVIPCSMKTLAGIRAGYADGLVGRAADVVLKEGRKLVLVPREMPLSTIHLENMLALSRMGVAMVPPMPAFYNHPETVDDIVHHVVARVLDQFGLEHPYARRWQGLPQARNFSQENE
;
A
#
# COMPACT_ATOMS: atom_id res chain seq x y z
N MET A 1 9.89 10.50 9.28
CA MET A 1 9.21 9.19 9.23
C MET A 1 9.90 8.34 8.16
N LYS A 2 10.20 7.07 8.42
CA LYS A 2 10.77 6.12 7.45
C LYS A 2 9.74 5.03 7.15
N LEU A 3 9.28 4.96 5.91
CA LEU A 3 8.26 4.00 5.47
C LEU A 3 8.82 3.03 4.44
N ILE A 4 8.57 1.75 4.65
CA ILE A 4 8.81 0.72 3.64
C ILE A 4 7.57 0.64 2.74
N VAL A 5 7.74 0.65 1.43
CA VAL A 5 6.67 0.45 0.46
C VAL A 5 6.95 -0.82 -0.34
N GLY A 6 6.11 -1.83 -0.20
CA GLY A 6 6.16 -3.05 -0.99
C GLY A 6 5.13 -3.00 -2.12
N MET A 7 5.55 -3.18 -3.37
CA MET A 7 4.63 -3.42 -4.49
C MET A 7 4.73 -4.88 -4.93
N THR A 8 3.58 -5.55 -5.08
CA THR A 8 3.51 -6.98 -5.43
C THR A 8 2.67 -7.21 -6.69
N GLY A 9 2.73 -8.41 -7.25
CA GLY A 9 2.14 -8.75 -8.56
C GLY A 9 0.61 -8.87 -8.60
N ALA A 10 -0.13 -8.20 -7.71
CA ALA A 10 -1.57 -8.07 -7.86
C ALA A 10 -1.91 -6.88 -8.77
N THR A 11 -3.01 -6.99 -9.51
CA THR A 11 -3.58 -5.85 -10.24
C THR A 11 -3.93 -4.70 -9.28
N GLY A 12 -3.81 -3.47 -9.76
CA GLY A 12 -3.92 -2.25 -8.97
C GLY A 12 -2.59 -1.50 -8.83
N ALA A 13 -1.65 -1.65 -9.78
CA ALA A 13 -0.40 -0.90 -9.78
C ALA A 13 -0.59 0.64 -9.69
N PRO A 14 -1.62 1.27 -10.31
CA PRO A 14 -1.89 2.70 -10.12
C PRO A 14 -1.96 3.14 -8.65
N LEU A 15 -2.46 2.28 -7.75
CA LEU A 15 -2.54 2.58 -6.32
C LEU A 15 -1.15 2.77 -5.69
N GLY A 16 -0.20 1.91 -6.02
CA GLY A 16 1.15 2.00 -5.47
C GLY A 16 1.95 3.16 -6.07
N VAL A 17 1.74 3.44 -7.36
CA VAL A 17 2.32 4.62 -8.01
C VAL A 17 1.80 5.91 -7.38
N ALA A 18 0.48 6.05 -7.23
CA ALA A 18 -0.13 7.22 -6.62
C ALA A 18 0.28 7.41 -5.15
N LEU A 19 0.45 6.31 -4.38
CA LEU A 19 1.02 6.39 -3.04
C LEU A 19 2.46 6.95 -3.08
N LEU A 20 3.33 6.42 -3.93
CA LEU A 20 4.71 6.90 -4.03
C LEU A 20 4.80 8.36 -4.47
N GLN A 21 3.95 8.79 -5.40
CA GLN A 21 3.83 10.19 -5.78
C GLN A 21 3.41 11.06 -4.60
N ALA A 22 2.40 10.65 -3.83
CA ALA A 22 1.96 11.38 -2.65
C ALA A 22 3.05 11.45 -1.56
N LEU A 23 3.77 10.36 -1.30
CA LEU A 23 4.84 10.31 -0.30
C LEU A 23 6.04 11.16 -0.71
N ARG A 24 6.36 11.24 -2.01
CA ARG A 24 7.45 12.07 -2.53
C ARG A 24 7.25 13.56 -2.26
N GLU A 25 6.01 14.02 -2.24
CA GLU A 25 5.65 15.40 -1.89
C GLU A 25 5.72 15.68 -0.37
N MET A 26 6.03 14.68 0.44
CA MET A 26 6.13 14.80 1.90
C MET A 26 7.59 14.82 2.35
N PRO A 27 8.24 16.00 2.53
CA PRO A 27 9.68 16.09 2.83
C PRO A 27 10.10 15.45 4.16
N ASN A 28 9.15 15.17 5.05
CA ASN A 28 9.39 14.51 6.34
C ASN A 28 9.27 12.98 6.25
N VAL A 29 9.03 12.41 5.08
CA VAL A 29 8.95 10.97 4.83
C VAL A 29 10.11 10.51 3.97
N GLU A 30 10.88 9.54 4.45
CA GLU A 30 11.89 8.81 3.69
C GLU A 30 11.31 7.44 3.33
N THR A 31 11.38 7.07 2.05
CA THR A 31 10.73 5.90 1.47
C THR A 31 11.72 4.83 1.04
N HIS A 32 11.44 3.58 1.42
CA HIS A 32 12.19 2.40 1.01
C HIS A 32 11.31 1.45 0.21
N LEU A 33 11.43 1.50 -1.11
CA LEU A 33 10.64 0.71 -2.05
C LEU A 33 11.23 -0.68 -2.25
N VAL A 34 10.35 -1.68 -2.31
CA VAL A 34 10.66 -3.03 -2.82
C VAL A 34 9.58 -3.42 -3.82
N MET A 35 9.99 -3.65 -5.08
CA MET A 35 9.08 -4.17 -6.11
C MET A 35 9.38 -5.63 -6.38
N SER A 36 8.42 -6.52 -6.17
CA SER A 36 8.54 -7.92 -6.59
C SER A 36 8.73 -8.03 -8.11
N LYS A 37 9.22 -9.18 -8.60
CA LYS A 37 9.35 -9.44 -10.05
C LYS A 37 8.04 -9.17 -10.79
N TRP A 38 6.92 -9.68 -10.28
CA TRP A 38 5.62 -9.52 -10.90
C TRP A 38 5.06 -8.10 -10.77
N ALA A 39 5.42 -7.35 -9.72
CA ALA A 39 5.02 -5.95 -9.61
C ALA A 39 5.55 -5.10 -10.75
N LYS A 40 6.81 -5.33 -11.18
CA LYS A 40 7.40 -4.63 -12.32
C LYS A 40 6.59 -4.87 -13.60
N THR A 41 6.23 -6.13 -13.86
CA THR A 41 5.37 -6.49 -15.00
C THR A 41 3.98 -5.85 -14.92
N THR A 42 3.36 -5.84 -13.74
CA THR A 42 2.03 -5.24 -13.56
C THR A 42 2.07 -3.71 -13.71
N ILE A 43 3.11 -3.05 -13.23
CA ILE A 43 3.31 -1.59 -13.41
C ILE A 43 3.33 -1.23 -14.90
N GLU A 44 4.14 -1.93 -15.69
CA GLU A 44 4.29 -1.67 -17.12
C GLU A 44 3.03 -2.03 -17.94
N LEU A 45 2.19 -2.92 -17.41
CA LEU A 45 0.92 -3.31 -18.03
C LEU A 45 -0.21 -2.32 -17.73
N GLU A 46 -0.29 -1.85 -16.49
CA GLU A 46 -1.47 -1.12 -15.97
C GLU A 46 -1.26 0.40 -15.89
N THR A 47 -0.04 0.87 -16.15
CA THR A 47 0.33 2.28 -15.98
C THR A 47 1.18 2.76 -17.16
N PRO A 48 1.28 4.08 -17.41
CA PRO A 48 2.19 4.62 -18.43
C PRO A 48 3.66 4.63 -17.97
N TYR A 49 3.98 4.11 -16.78
CA TYR A 49 5.30 4.18 -16.19
C TYR A 49 6.08 2.88 -16.38
N SER A 50 7.40 3.00 -16.57
CA SER A 50 8.29 1.85 -16.42
C SER A 50 8.53 1.54 -14.94
N ALA A 51 9.00 0.32 -14.64
CA ALA A 51 9.45 0.00 -13.28
C ALA A 51 10.58 0.93 -12.80
N ARG A 52 11.39 1.49 -13.71
CA ARG A 52 12.44 2.45 -13.37
C ARG A 52 11.87 3.80 -12.96
N ASP A 53 10.83 4.27 -13.66
CA ASP A 53 10.16 5.53 -13.33
C ASP A 53 9.53 5.46 -11.94
N VAL A 54 8.87 4.34 -11.64
CA VAL A 54 8.30 4.08 -10.30
C VAL A 54 9.40 3.97 -9.24
N ALA A 55 10.53 3.32 -9.54
CA ALA A 55 11.66 3.28 -8.61
C ALA A 55 12.22 4.67 -8.27
N ALA A 56 12.20 5.59 -9.22
CA ALA A 56 12.67 6.96 -9.05
C ALA A 56 11.69 7.87 -8.28
N LEU A 57 10.51 7.35 -7.88
CA LEU A 57 9.60 8.04 -6.97
C LEU A 57 9.99 7.85 -5.49
N ALA A 58 10.79 6.83 -5.17
CA ALA A 58 11.23 6.53 -3.80
C ALA A 58 12.65 7.03 -3.54
N ASP A 59 12.98 7.31 -2.28
CA ASP A 59 14.34 7.71 -1.85
C ASP A 59 15.34 6.55 -2.00
N PHE A 60 14.89 5.34 -1.68
CA PHE A 60 15.65 4.12 -1.84
C PHE A 60 14.81 3.04 -2.52
N SER A 61 15.38 2.36 -3.52
CA SER A 61 14.75 1.21 -4.18
C SER A 61 15.65 -0.01 -4.03
N HIS A 62 15.14 -1.03 -3.32
CA HIS A 62 15.87 -2.25 -3.00
C HIS A 62 15.51 -3.39 -3.95
N ASN A 63 16.49 -4.22 -4.29
CA ASN A 63 16.24 -5.41 -5.10
C ASN A 63 15.38 -6.41 -4.30
N PRO A 64 14.27 -6.95 -4.85
CA PRO A 64 13.42 -7.90 -4.14
C PRO A 64 14.12 -9.21 -3.72
N ALA A 65 15.28 -9.53 -4.31
CA ALA A 65 16.10 -10.68 -3.93
C ALA A 65 17.20 -10.35 -2.91
N ASP A 66 17.43 -9.07 -2.61
CA ASP A 66 18.51 -8.65 -1.70
C ASP A 66 18.10 -8.78 -0.23
N GLN A 67 18.35 -9.97 0.32
CA GLN A 67 18.12 -10.26 1.74
C GLN A 67 19.09 -9.53 2.68
N ALA A 68 20.13 -8.86 2.16
CA ALA A 68 21.09 -8.09 2.94
C ALA A 68 20.77 -6.59 3.00
N ALA A 69 19.68 -6.15 2.36
CA ALA A 69 19.23 -4.75 2.40
C ALA A 69 18.97 -4.26 3.83
N THR A 70 19.11 -2.96 4.08
CA THR A 70 18.94 -2.36 5.43
C THR A 70 17.62 -2.75 6.09
N ILE A 71 16.53 -2.77 5.33
CA ILE A 71 15.17 -3.10 5.77
C ILE A 71 14.97 -4.59 6.12
N SER A 72 15.97 -5.46 5.91
CA SER A 72 15.94 -6.86 6.34
C SER A 72 16.40 -7.06 7.80
N SER A 73 16.85 -5.98 8.46
CA SER A 73 17.29 -5.97 9.87
C SER A 73 16.36 -5.13 10.75
N GLY A 74 16.04 -5.65 11.93
CA GLY A 74 15.31 -4.90 12.97
C GLY A 74 16.10 -3.71 13.52
N SER A 75 17.44 -3.76 13.46
CA SER A 75 18.29 -2.65 13.92
C SER A 75 18.15 -1.39 13.06
N PHE A 76 17.72 -1.53 11.81
CA PHE A 76 17.34 -0.41 10.97
C PHE A 76 15.92 0.02 11.34
N ARG A 77 15.78 1.20 11.97
CA ARG A 77 14.50 1.69 12.49
C ARG A 77 13.65 2.27 11.37
N THR A 78 12.45 1.74 11.22
CA THR A 78 11.39 2.24 10.34
C THR A 78 10.13 2.47 11.18
N ASP A 79 9.26 3.37 10.73
CA ASP A 79 7.98 3.65 11.41
C ASP A 79 6.89 2.63 11.00
N GLY A 80 7.06 1.98 9.85
CA GLY A 80 6.22 0.87 9.43
C GLY A 80 6.40 0.51 7.96
N MET A 81 5.44 -0.26 7.46
CA MET A 81 5.44 -0.76 6.09
C MET A 81 4.04 -0.76 5.50
N ILE A 82 3.94 -0.38 4.23
CA ILE A 82 2.74 -0.47 3.40
C ILE A 82 3.03 -1.48 2.28
N VAL A 83 2.13 -2.43 2.03
CA VAL A 83 2.18 -3.28 0.83
C VAL A 83 0.98 -2.96 -0.06
N ILE A 84 1.23 -2.35 -1.22
CA ILE A 84 0.21 -1.82 -2.13
C ILE A 84 0.60 -1.97 -3.61
N PRO A 85 -0.22 -2.64 -4.44
CA PRO A 85 -1.20 -3.65 -4.03
C PRO A 85 -0.50 -4.87 -3.39
N CYS A 86 -1.20 -5.55 -2.49
CA CYS A 86 -0.76 -6.80 -1.85
C CYS A 86 -1.45 -8.01 -2.48
N SER A 87 -0.68 -8.88 -3.13
CA SER A 87 -1.15 -10.14 -3.71
C SER A 87 -1.43 -11.17 -2.63
N MET A 88 -2.37 -12.09 -2.89
CA MET A 88 -2.68 -13.17 -1.95
C MET A 88 -1.50 -14.10 -1.72
N LYS A 89 -0.59 -14.26 -2.70
CA LYS A 89 0.69 -14.96 -2.51
C LYS A 89 1.54 -14.28 -1.43
N THR A 90 1.74 -12.97 -1.55
CA THR A 90 2.53 -12.22 -0.56
C THR A 90 1.85 -12.23 0.81
N LEU A 91 0.53 -12.00 0.86
CA LEU A 91 -0.24 -12.01 2.10
C LEU A 91 -0.14 -13.36 2.82
N ALA A 92 -0.28 -14.48 2.10
CA ALA A 92 -0.10 -15.82 2.65
C ALA A 92 1.34 -16.05 3.15
N GLY A 93 2.35 -15.58 2.41
CA GLY A 93 3.75 -15.66 2.82
C GLY A 93 4.06 -14.86 4.09
N ILE A 94 3.48 -13.66 4.23
CA ILE A 94 3.58 -12.84 5.44
C ILE A 94 2.91 -13.55 6.61
N ARG A 95 1.68 -14.07 6.43
CA ARG A 95 0.98 -14.83 7.47
C ARG A 95 1.80 -16.03 7.95
N ALA A 96 2.47 -16.73 7.03
CA ALA A 96 3.29 -17.88 7.35
C ALA A 96 4.63 -17.53 8.03
N GLY A 97 5.05 -16.26 8.02
CA GLY A 97 6.37 -15.84 8.52
C GLY A 97 7.53 -16.43 7.71
N TYR A 98 7.28 -16.84 6.46
CA TYR A 98 8.27 -17.58 5.65
C TYR A 98 9.43 -16.69 5.16
N ALA A 99 9.21 -15.36 5.13
CA ALA A 99 10.21 -14.36 4.74
C ALA A 99 10.86 -14.58 3.36
N ASP A 100 10.14 -15.20 2.42
CA ASP A 100 10.60 -15.39 1.04
C ASP A 100 10.63 -14.07 0.27
N GLY A 101 11.83 -13.71 -0.21
CA GLY A 101 12.12 -12.41 -0.80
C GLY A 101 12.08 -11.24 0.19
N LEU A 102 12.54 -10.08 -0.26
CA LEU A 102 12.73 -8.92 0.60
C LEU A 102 11.40 -8.31 1.10
N VAL A 103 10.30 -8.40 0.34
CA VAL A 103 8.98 -7.94 0.81
C VAL A 103 8.52 -8.76 2.01
N GLY A 104 8.60 -10.09 1.92
CA GLY A 104 8.24 -10.98 3.02
C GLY A 104 9.15 -10.80 4.22
N ARG A 105 10.46 -10.65 3.99
CA ARG A 105 11.45 -10.40 5.04
C ARG A 105 11.25 -9.07 5.75
N ALA A 106 11.02 -7.99 5.02
CA ALA A 106 10.74 -6.68 5.60
C ALA A 106 9.45 -6.69 6.44
N ALA A 107 8.41 -7.39 5.97
CA ALA A 107 7.16 -7.54 6.71
C ALA A 107 7.36 -8.35 8.01
N ASP A 108 8.16 -9.43 7.98
CA ASP A 108 8.55 -10.20 9.17
C ASP A 108 9.27 -9.33 10.21
N VAL A 109 10.21 -8.49 9.77
CA VAL A 109 10.89 -7.51 10.63
C VAL A 109 9.91 -6.49 11.22
N VAL A 110 8.99 -5.95 10.41
CA VAL A 110 7.99 -4.99 10.87
C VAL A 110 7.10 -5.60 11.95
N LEU A 111 6.64 -6.84 11.76
CA LEU A 111 5.82 -7.56 12.73
C LEU A 111 6.57 -7.83 14.04
N LYS A 112 7.78 -8.40 13.98
CA LYS A 112 8.53 -8.78 15.18
C LYS A 112 8.99 -7.57 16.01
N GLU A 113 9.20 -6.42 15.36
CA GLU A 113 9.58 -5.17 16.02
C GLU A 113 8.35 -4.36 16.51
N GLY A 114 7.13 -4.90 16.36
CA GLY A 114 5.89 -4.23 16.79
C GLY A 114 5.58 -2.95 16.01
N ARG A 115 6.04 -2.85 14.75
CA ARG A 115 5.83 -1.67 13.89
C ARG A 115 4.54 -1.82 13.09
N LYS A 116 3.98 -0.70 12.63
CA LYS A 116 2.72 -0.69 11.89
C LYS A 116 2.92 -1.33 10.51
N LEU A 117 2.17 -2.41 10.23
CA LEU A 117 2.05 -2.99 8.90
C LEU A 117 0.66 -2.69 8.34
N VAL A 118 0.60 -2.15 7.12
CA VAL A 118 -0.62 -1.90 6.36
C VAL A 118 -0.57 -2.72 5.08
N LEU A 119 -1.57 -3.57 4.86
CA LEU A 119 -1.71 -4.34 3.64
C LEU A 119 -2.91 -3.81 2.87
N VAL A 120 -2.73 -3.60 1.56
CA VAL A 120 -3.79 -3.27 0.62
C VAL A 120 -4.09 -4.51 -0.24
N PRO A 121 -4.77 -5.53 0.32
CA PRO A 121 -5.03 -6.78 -0.38
C PRO A 121 -5.95 -6.54 -1.58
N ARG A 122 -5.58 -7.07 -2.75
CA ARG A 122 -6.45 -7.07 -3.93
C ARG A 122 -6.68 -8.50 -4.40
N GLU A 123 -7.92 -8.97 -4.27
CA GLU A 123 -8.42 -10.23 -4.85
C GLU A 123 -9.96 -10.23 -4.92
N MET A 124 -10.54 -10.93 -5.91
CA MET A 124 -11.98 -11.14 -6.03
C MET A 124 -12.29 -12.35 -6.94
N PRO A 125 -13.10 -13.35 -6.49
CA PRO A 125 -13.67 -13.53 -5.15
C PRO A 125 -12.65 -14.00 -4.11
N LEU A 126 -12.97 -13.81 -2.82
CA LEU A 126 -12.13 -14.33 -1.73
C LEU A 126 -12.48 -15.78 -1.41
N SER A 127 -11.47 -16.63 -1.32
CA SER A 127 -11.60 -17.99 -0.79
C SER A 127 -11.49 -18.00 0.73
N THR A 128 -11.86 -19.12 1.37
CA THR A 128 -11.65 -19.34 2.81
C THR A 128 -10.20 -19.11 3.21
N ILE A 129 -9.23 -19.56 2.40
CA ILE A 129 -7.80 -19.40 2.66
C ILE A 129 -7.42 -17.90 2.71
N HIS A 130 -7.97 -17.08 1.81
CA HIS A 130 -7.69 -15.64 1.82
C HIS A 130 -8.21 -15.00 3.11
N LEU A 131 -9.46 -15.31 3.48
CA LEU A 131 -10.10 -14.79 4.68
C LEU A 131 -9.40 -15.21 5.97
N GLU A 132 -8.99 -16.48 6.09
CA GLU A 132 -8.24 -16.98 7.25
C GLU A 132 -6.90 -16.27 7.41
N ASN A 133 -6.17 -16.07 6.31
CA ASN A 133 -4.89 -15.37 6.36
C ASN A 133 -5.08 -13.88 6.74
N MET A 134 -6.08 -13.22 6.16
CA MET A 134 -6.42 -11.83 6.49
C MET A 134 -6.86 -11.69 7.96
N LEU A 135 -7.67 -12.60 8.47
CA LEU A 135 -8.11 -12.60 9.86
C LEU A 135 -6.93 -12.80 10.82
N ALA A 136 -6.05 -13.76 10.54
CA ALA A 136 -4.88 -14.04 11.37
C ALA A 136 -3.96 -12.83 11.50
N LEU A 137 -3.65 -12.18 10.36
CA LEU A 137 -2.83 -10.98 10.34
C LEU A 137 -3.53 -9.78 11.00
N SER A 138 -4.84 -9.61 10.78
CA SER A 138 -5.63 -8.56 11.46
C SER A 138 -5.57 -8.70 12.99
N ARG A 139 -5.66 -9.93 13.51
CA ARG A 139 -5.49 -10.22 14.95
C ARG A 139 -4.09 -9.89 15.49
N MET A 140 -3.08 -9.83 14.61
CA MET A 140 -1.71 -9.41 14.96
C MET A 140 -1.52 -7.88 14.89
N GLY A 141 -2.58 -7.10 14.64
CA GLY A 141 -2.52 -5.64 14.55
C GLY A 141 -2.18 -5.10 13.14
N VAL A 142 -2.10 -5.97 12.14
CA VAL A 142 -1.92 -5.56 10.73
C VAL A 142 -3.20 -4.88 10.24
N ALA A 143 -3.08 -3.68 9.69
CA ALA A 143 -4.22 -3.01 9.08
C ALA A 143 -4.53 -3.61 7.71
N MET A 144 -5.76 -4.12 7.54
CA MET A 144 -6.28 -4.60 6.26
C MET A 144 -7.07 -3.48 5.59
N VAL A 145 -6.49 -2.87 4.55
CA VAL A 145 -7.07 -1.70 3.85
C VAL A 145 -7.30 -2.07 2.38
N PRO A 146 -8.25 -2.97 2.07
CA PRO A 146 -8.53 -3.36 0.68
C PRO A 146 -8.94 -2.12 -0.16
N PRO A 147 -8.61 -2.07 -1.47
CA PRO A 147 -8.89 -0.93 -2.33
C PRO A 147 -10.36 -0.91 -2.76
N MET A 148 -11.25 -0.67 -1.79
CA MET A 148 -12.70 -0.60 -1.98
C MET A 148 -13.11 0.86 -2.23
N PRO A 149 -13.74 1.18 -3.38
CA PRO A 149 -14.18 2.54 -3.66
C PRO A 149 -15.21 3.04 -2.64
N ALA A 150 -15.06 4.27 -2.18
CA ALA A 150 -16.15 5.02 -1.60
C ALA A 150 -16.92 5.72 -2.71
N PHE A 151 -18.25 5.64 -2.70
CA PHE A 151 -19.10 6.33 -3.68
C PHE A 151 -19.79 7.58 -3.10
N TYR A 152 -19.70 7.79 -1.78
CA TYR A 152 -20.30 8.97 -1.13
C TYR A 152 -19.64 10.28 -1.55
N ASN A 153 -18.42 10.23 -2.09
CA ASN A 153 -17.65 11.37 -2.55
C ASN A 153 -17.81 11.60 -4.06
N HIS A 154 -18.75 10.91 -4.71
CA HIS A 154 -19.09 11.01 -6.13
C HIS A 154 -17.83 11.01 -7.03
N PRO A 155 -17.06 9.91 -7.05
CA PRO A 155 -15.87 9.83 -7.90
C PRO A 155 -16.30 9.85 -9.37
N GLU A 156 -15.65 10.69 -10.19
CA GLU A 156 -15.93 10.83 -11.62
C GLU A 156 -14.88 10.10 -12.47
N THR A 157 -13.69 9.92 -11.90
CA THR A 157 -12.55 9.31 -12.56
C THR A 157 -11.99 8.13 -11.77
N VAL A 158 -11.20 7.29 -12.43
CA VAL A 158 -10.43 6.24 -11.74
C VAL A 158 -9.44 6.86 -10.75
N ASP A 159 -8.89 8.04 -11.06
CA ASP A 159 -7.96 8.75 -10.18
C ASP A 159 -8.63 9.19 -8.88
N ASP A 160 -9.91 9.60 -8.90
CA ASP A 160 -10.66 9.91 -7.67
C ASP A 160 -10.75 8.70 -6.73
N ILE A 161 -10.98 7.51 -7.31
CA ILE A 161 -11.02 6.24 -6.57
C ILE A 161 -9.64 5.91 -6.01
N VAL A 162 -8.59 6.02 -6.84
CA VAL A 162 -7.20 5.74 -6.46
C VAL A 162 -6.76 6.66 -5.33
N HIS A 163 -6.94 7.98 -5.47
CA HIS A 163 -6.57 8.96 -4.46
C HIS A 163 -7.37 8.79 -3.16
N HIS A 164 -8.64 8.39 -3.23
CA HIS A 164 -9.40 8.06 -2.04
C HIS A 164 -8.77 6.88 -1.27
N VAL A 165 -8.45 5.78 -1.98
CA VAL A 165 -7.79 4.62 -1.35
C VAL A 165 -6.43 5.00 -0.76
N VAL A 166 -5.61 5.74 -1.52
CA VAL A 166 -4.29 6.21 -1.05
C VAL A 166 -4.44 7.08 0.21
N ALA A 167 -5.42 7.99 0.25
CA ALA A 167 -5.70 8.79 1.44
C ALA A 167 -6.03 7.92 2.67
N ARG A 168 -6.85 6.88 2.50
CA ARG A 168 -7.19 5.95 3.60
C ARG A 168 -6.01 5.08 4.06
N VAL A 169 -5.08 4.79 3.16
CA VAL A 169 -3.80 4.12 3.47
C VAL A 169 -2.90 5.05 4.28
N LEU A 170 -2.74 6.30 3.84
CA LEU A 170 -1.95 7.33 4.53
C LEU A 170 -2.51 7.67 5.91
N ASP A 171 -3.83 7.67 6.08
CA ASP A 171 -4.50 7.85 7.37
C ASP A 171 -4.04 6.83 8.42
N GLN A 172 -3.60 5.63 8.04
CA GLN A 172 -3.07 4.62 8.97
C GLN A 172 -1.76 5.03 9.65
N PHE A 173 -1.05 6.01 9.07
CA PHE A 173 0.19 6.59 9.57
C PHE A 173 0.01 8.04 10.03
N GLY A 174 -1.22 8.57 10.02
CA GLY A 174 -1.49 9.97 10.34
C GLY A 174 -0.92 10.96 9.30
N LEU A 175 -0.72 10.51 8.07
CA LEU A 175 -0.28 11.35 6.95
C LEU A 175 -1.49 11.90 6.20
N GLU A 176 -1.49 13.20 5.92
CA GLU A 176 -2.59 13.86 5.23
C GLU A 176 -2.36 13.91 3.72
N HIS A 177 -3.37 13.51 2.94
CA HIS A 177 -3.35 13.57 1.48
C HIS A 177 -4.18 14.78 1.00
N PRO A 178 -3.62 15.68 0.15
CA PRO A 178 -4.29 16.93 -0.23
C PRO A 178 -5.62 16.72 -0.96
N TYR A 179 -5.75 15.62 -1.71
CA TYR A 179 -6.99 15.29 -2.45
C TYR A 179 -8.00 14.46 -1.62
N ALA A 180 -7.83 14.35 -0.30
CA ALA A 180 -8.72 13.54 0.54
C ALA A 180 -10.11 14.19 0.71
N ARG A 181 -11.14 13.61 0.07
CA ARG A 181 -12.55 13.95 0.31
C ARG A 181 -13.07 13.20 1.54
N ARG A 182 -12.91 13.80 2.73
CA ARG A 182 -13.31 13.22 4.02
C ARG A 182 -14.81 13.39 4.27
N TRP A 183 -15.44 12.36 4.83
CA TRP A 183 -16.85 12.41 5.22
C TRP A 183 -17.08 13.41 6.37
N GLN A 184 -17.95 14.40 6.17
CA GLN A 184 -18.37 15.38 7.19
C GLN A 184 -19.83 15.23 7.63
N GLY A 185 -20.50 14.13 7.26
CA GLY A 185 -21.91 13.91 7.53
C GLY A 185 -22.86 14.25 6.38
N LEU A 186 -24.12 13.81 6.51
CA LEU A 186 -25.16 13.96 5.51
C LEU A 186 -25.41 15.40 5.01
N PRO A 187 -25.31 16.46 5.85
CA PRO A 187 -25.55 17.82 5.39
C PRO A 187 -24.59 18.25 4.29
N GLN A 188 -23.30 17.90 4.39
CA GLN A 188 -22.31 18.24 3.35
C GLN A 188 -22.38 17.28 2.16
N ALA A 189 -22.74 16.00 2.39
CA ALA A 189 -22.88 15.03 1.31
C ALA A 189 -23.88 15.49 0.23
N ARG A 190 -24.91 16.23 0.62
CA ARG A 190 -25.90 16.82 -0.30
C ARG A 190 -25.35 17.96 -1.16
N ASN A 191 -24.27 18.62 -0.73
CA ASN A 191 -23.65 19.68 -1.54
C ASN A 191 -22.89 19.08 -2.73
N PHE A 192 -22.25 17.92 -2.56
CA PHE A 192 -21.60 17.23 -3.68
C PHE A 192 -22.57 16.81 -4.78
N SER A 193 -23.84 16.51 -4.44
CA SER A 193 -24.87 16.24 -5.44
C SER A 193 -25.40 17.49 -6.14
N GLN A 194 -25.30 18.67 -5.51
CA GLN A 194 -25.84 19.93 -6.06
C GLN A 194 -24.83 20.71 -6.91
N GLU A 195 -23.53 20.51 -6.73
CA GLU A 195 -22.51 21.09 -7.61
C GLU A 195 -22.50 20.47 -9.02
N ASN A 196 -23.18 19.33 -9.20
CA ASN A 196 -23.24 18.55 -10.44
C ASN A 196 -24.58 18.67 -11.20
N GLU A 197 -25.49 19.56 -10.77
CA GLU A 197 -26.73 19.96 -11.50
C GLU A 197 -26.58 21.36 -12.12
#